data_AF-U7HPJ8-F1
#
_entry.id   AF-U7HPJ8-F1
#
_cell.length_a   1.000
_cell.length_b   1.000
_cell.length_c   1.000
_cell.angle_alpha   90.00
_cell.angle_beta   90.00
_cell.angle_gamma   90.00
#
_symmetry.space_group_name_H-M   'P 1'
#
loop_
_entity.id
_entity.type
_entity.pdbx_description
1 polymer ?
#
loop_
_entity_poly.entity_id
_entity_poly.type
_entity_poly.pdbx_seq_one_letter_code
_entity_poly.pdbx_strand_id
1 'polypeptide(L)'
;MSDFKRNTTFSKPGSISFQIGLSLVELMIALALSVTLILGIFIVYTDSMRTTRVGESLARIQESGRIGLDIISHEVRMAGYQGCSDSYTVPIRVVAHNPPPSLTPASGEDNVYLYNSGLRGWQVTGSTQSSWDSGTDFEDLGIIEDDALPGSDVLMVQRARLLSATVRSPGMGSATGSIPIDDPDGLFGASAAFSSGSLLMIASCEFADVFRMTNNPSGANKSLEHATTANSNSSLSIAYAADEDAEIYSLASTVFFVADTGRVDDQGNNITALYRASNSFPDSATPSFQREELVEGVEAMKVQYGLRTDPSSNTINYVDASGVGATDWKDVVVIRVGLLVSAPGNVLQQDDSQSYELPGALFVASNPAAGQQEHPSDRRLRKAFVSTLDIRNRRCGEFKQLGTTGLWEWETADENSGDGDPCN
;
A
#
# COMPACT_ATOMS: atom_id res chain seq x y z
N MET A 1 51.43 -13.04 -99.00
CA MET A 1 50.64 -14.26 -98.70
C MET A 1 49.82 -13.92 -97.48
N SER A 2 48.51 -14.05 -97.41
CA SER A 2 47.53 -14.71 -98.27
C SER A 2 46.15 -14.25 -97.79
N ASP A 3 45.19 -14.20 -98.71
CA ASP A 3 43.77 -14.02 -98.46
C ASP A 3 43.22 -14.76 -97.24
N PHE A 4 42.26 -14.15 -96.54
CA PHE A 4 41.09 -14.90 -96.13
C PHE A 4 39.83 -14.02 -96.11
N LYS A 5 38.80 -14.50 -96.82
CA LYS A 5 37.50 -13.88 -97.02
C LYS A 5 36.61 -13.96 -95.78
N ARG A 6 35.84 -12.88 -95.58
CA ARG A 6 34.48 -12.71 -95.02
C ARG A 6 33.94 -13.77 -94.04
N ASN A 7 33.40 -13.28 -92.92
CA ASN A 7 32.00 -13.60 -92.60
C ASN A 7 31.29 -12.46 -91.88
N THR A 8 30.09 -12.16 -92.37
CA THR A 8 29.15 -11.13 -91.91
C THR A 8 28.32 -11.63 -90.73
N THR A 9 28.23 -10.86 -89.65
CA THR A 9 27.16 -10.97 -88.66
C THR A 9 26.40 -9.65 -88.58
N PHE A 10 25.15 -9.71 -89.02
CA PHE A 10 24.14 -8.67 -88.89
C PHE A 10 23.85 -8.45 -87.39
N SER A 11 24.20 -7.29 -86.85
CA SER A 11 23.66 -6.82 -85.58
C SER A 11 22.32 -6.14 -85.85
N LYS A 12 21.23 -6.72 -85.34
CA LYS A 12 19.88 -6.11 -85.42
C LYS A 12 19.92 -4.76 -84.68
N PRO A 13 19.40 -3.66 -85.26
CA PRO A 13 19.16 -2.45 -84.49
C PRO A 13 18.10 -2.76 -83.42
N GLY A 14 18.44 -2.52 -82.15
CA GLY A 14 17.47 -2.57 -81.06
C GLY A 14 16.31 -1.64 -81.38
N SER A 15 15.09 -2.16 -81.32
CA SER A 15 13.88 -1.34 -81.48
C SER A 15 13.86 -0.27 -80.41
N ILE A 16 13.96 1.00 -80.81
CA ILE A 16 13.63 2.13 -79.95
C ILE A 16 12.12 2.08 -79.78
N SER A 17 11.68 1.62 -78.61
CA SER A 17 10.28 1.66 -78.20
C SER A 17 9.81 3.11 -78.18
N PHE A 18 8.86 3.44 -79.06
CA PHE A 18 8.18 4.73 -79.05
C PHE A 18 7.49 4.90 -77.68
N GLN A 19 7.83 5.98 -76.96
CA GLN A 19 7.04 6.42 -75.82
C GLN A 19 5.66 6.84 -76.34
N ILE A 20 4.64 6.06 -75.99
CA ILE A 20 3.24 6.44 -76.18
C ILE A 20 2.97 7.50 -75.10
N GLY A 21 2.71 8.73 -75.51
CA GLY A 21 2.38 9.81 -74.58
C GLY A 21 1.09 9.48 -73.81
N LEU A 22 1.13 9.57 -72.48
CA LEU A 22 -0.03 9.40 -71.60
C LEU A 22 -1.12 10.43 -71.95
N SER A 23 -2.38 10.01 -72.03
CA SER A 23 -3.48 10.95 -72.21
C SER A 23 -3.74 11.73 -70.91
N LEU A 24 -4.21 12.97 -71.02
CA LEU A 24 -4.56 13.81 -69.87
C LEU A 24 -5.58 13.11 -68.94
N VAL A 25 -6.51 12.33 -69.53
CA VAL A 25 -7.52 11.55 -68.79
C VAL A 25 -6.89 10.42 -67.99
N GLU A 26 -5.88 9.75 -68.54
CA GLU A 26 -5.17 8.64 -67.89
C GLU A 26 -4.38 9.14 -66.67
N LEU A 27 -3.79 10.34 -66.76
CA LEU A 27 -3.14 11.01 -65.64
C LEU A 27 -4.14 11.42 -64.55
N MET A 28 -5.33 11.91 -64.93
CA MET A 28 -6.40 12.24 -63.98
C MET A 28 -6.92 11.00 -63.24
N ILE A 29 -7.12 9.87 -63.95
CA ILE A 29 -7.56 8.61 -63.36
C ILE A 29 -6.47 8.06 -62.43
N ALA A 30 -5.21 8.06 -62.86
CA ALA A 30 -4.10 7.59 -62.02
C ALA A 30 -3.97 8.40 -60.72
N LEU A 31 -4.10 9.73 -60.79
CA LEU A 31 -4.11 10.59 -59.60
C LEU A 31 -5.31 10.32 -58.70
N ALA A 32 -6.52 10.19 -59.27
CA ALA A 32 -7.73 9.89 -58.51
C ALA A 32 -7.62 8.56 -57.75
N LEU A 33 -7.12 7.51 -58.41
CA LEU A 33 -6.88 6.20 -57.78
C LEU A 33 -5.79 6.29 -56.71
N SER A 34 -4.69 7.00 -56.96
CA SER A 34 -3.60 7.15 -55.99
C SER A 34 -4.06 7.85 -54.72
N VAL A 35 -4.79 8.96 -54.84
CA VAL A 35 -5.33 9.71 -53.70
C VAL A 35 -6.32 8.84 -52.91
N THR A 36 -7.19 8.10 -53.60
CA THR A 36 -8.16 7.21 -52.95
C THR A 36 -7.47 6.11 -52.14
N LEU A 37 -6.41 5.50 -52.68
CA LEU A 37 -5.63 4.48 -51.98
C LEU A 37 -4.86 5.05 -50.79
N ILE A 38 -4.21 6.21 -50.94
CA ILE A 38 -3.48 6.86 -49.86
C ILE A 38 -4.43 7.24 -48.71
N LEU A 39 -5.62 7.74 -49.02
CA LEU A 39 -6.63 8.07 -48.00
C LEU A 39 -7.06 6.82 -47.22
N GLY A 40 -7.29 5.70 -47.92
CA GLY A 40 -7.60 4.42 -47.28
C GLY A 40 -6.49 3.93 -46.35
N ILE A 41 -5.23 3.96 -46.80
CA ILE A 41 -4.07 3.57 -45.99
C ILE A 41 -3.91 4.50 -44.78
N PHE A 42 -4.12 5.81 -44.96
CA PHE A 42 -4.03 6.78 -43.89
C PHE A 42 -5.04 6.49 -42.78
N ILE A 43 -6.30 6.18 -43.13
CA ILE A 43 -7.33 5.82 -42.15
C ILE A 43 -6.89 4.57 -41.36
N VAL A 44 -6.48 3.51 -42.05
CA VAL A 44 -6.01 2.25 -41.40
C VAL A 44 -4.82 2.51 -40.48
N TYR A 45 -3.86 3.32 -40.92
CA TYR A 45 -2.70 3.67 -40.11
C TYR A 45 -3.10 4.43 -38.83
N THR A 46 -3.98 5.42 -38.95
CA THR A 46 -4.46 6.17 -37.78
C THR A 46 -5.25 5.30 -36.81
N ASP A 47 -6.06 4.37 -37.31
CA ASP A 47 -6.82 3.44 -36.49
C ASP A 47 -5.92 2.42 -35.78
N SER A 48 -4.90 1.92 -36.47
CA SER A 48 -3.88 1.06 -35.89
C SER A 48 -3.10 1.76 -34.78
N MET A 49 -2.66 3.01 -34.99
CA MET A 49 -1.98 3.79 -33.94
C MET A 49 -2.86 4.03 -32.72
N ARG A 50 -4.15 4.35 -32.93
CA ARG A 50 -5.11 4.50 -31.84
C ARG A 50 -5.28 3.21 -31.06
N THR A 51 -5.44 2.09 -31.75
CA THR A 51 -5.57 0.76 -31.14
C THR A 51 -4.33 0.41 -30.31
N THR A 52 -3.12 0.68 -30.82
CA THR A 52 -1.88 0.50 -30.06
C THR A 52 -1.86 1.36 -28.79
N ARG A 53 -2.23 2.64 -28.88
CA ARG A 53 -2.27 3.54 -27.71
C ARG A 53 -3.26 3.07 -26.64
N VAL A 54 -4.45 2.63 -27.04
CA VAL A 54 -5.44 2.04 -26.13
C VAL A 54 -4.87 0.77 -25.48
N GLY A 55 -4.22 -0.10 -26.26
CA GLY A 55 -3.58 -1.31 -25.76
C GLY A 55 -2.50 -1.04 -24.72
N GLU A 56 -1.60 -0.08 -24.98
CA GLU A 56 -0.55 0.30 -24.03
C GLU A 56 -1.13 0.94 -22.76
N SER A 57 -2.13 1.82 -22.87
CA SER A 57 -2.77 2.44 -21.70
C SER A 57 -3.51 1.42 -20.85
N LEU A 58 -4.18 0.44 -21.48
CA LEU A 58 -4.81 -0.66 -20.75
C LEU A 58 -3.77 -1.52 -20.00
N ALA A 59 -2.62 -1.79 -20.62
CA ALA A 59 -1.53 -2.52 -19.97
C ALA A 59 -0.99 -1.75 -18.76
N ARG A 60 -0.74 -0.42 -18.91
CA ARG A 60 -0.31 0.45 -17.80
C ARG A 60 -1.33 0.48 -16.66
N ILE A 61 -2.62 0.66 -16.96
CA ILE A 61 -3.68 0.63 -15.94
C ILE A 61 -3.70 -0.71 -15.17
N GLN A 62 -3.51 -1.83 -15.88
CA GLN A 62 -3.47 -3.16 -15.25
C GLN A 62 -2.24 -3.38 -14.39
N GLU A 63 -1.08 -2.90 -14.84
CA GLU A 63 0.16 -2.89 -14.06
C GLU A 63 -0.03 -2.07 -12.78
N SER A 64 -0.44 -0.81 -12.92
CA SER A 64 -0.70 0.13 -11.82
C SER A 64 -1.69 -0.44 -10.79
N GLY A 65 -2.85 -0.92 -11.25
CA GLY A 65 -3.87 -1.48 -10.37
C GLY A 65 -3.40 -2.72 -9.61
N ARG A 66 -2.61 -3.60 -10.25
CA ARG A 66 -2.06 -4.80 -9.60
C ARG A 66 -0.96 -4.45 -8.61
N ILE A 67 -0.03 -3.56 -8.97
CA ILE A 67 1.06 -3.12 -8.09
C ILE A 67 0.50 -2.42 -6.85
N GLY A 68 -0.45 -1.49 -7.02
CA GLY A 68 -1.06 -0.76 -5.90
C GLY A 68 -1.75 -1.69 -4.92
N LEU A 69 -2.56 -2.63 -5.41
CA LEU A 69 -3.22 -3.62 -4.55
C LEU A 69 -2.23 -4.60 -3.91
N ASP A 70 -1.17 -5.02 -4.58
CA ASP A 70 -0.17 -5.94 -4.03
C ASP A 70 0.59 -5.31 -2.85
N ILE A 71 1.03 -4.05 -3.00
CA ILE A 71 1.71 -3.31 -1.93
C ILE A 71 0.80 -3.15 -0.71
N ILE A 72 -0.46 -2.74 -0.91
CA ILE A 72 -1.44 -2.61 0.18
C ILE A 72 -1.68 -3.97 0.84
N SER A 73 -1.86 -5.03 0.03
CA SER A 73 -2.11 -6.40 0.52
C SER A 73 -0.98 -6.92 1.39
N HIS A 74 0.26 -6.63 1.03
CA HIS A 74 1.43 -7.04 1.79
C HIS A 74 1.44 -6.43 3.20
N GLU A 75 1.19 -5.12 3.32
CA GLU A 75 1.17 -4.44 4.61
C GLU A 75 -0.03 -4.88 5.47
N VAL A 76 -1.24 -4.92 4.88
CA VAL A 76 -2.49 -5.26 5.59
C VAL A 76 -2.44 -6.66 6.20
N ARG A 77 -1.82 -7.64 5.53
CA ARG A 77 -1.69 -9.00 6.07
C ARG A 77 -0.90 -9.06 7.37
N MET A 78 -0.04 -8.08 7.61
CA MET A 78 0.79 -7.97 8.82
C MET A 78 0.27 -6.90 9.80
N ALA A 79 -0.90 -6.33 9.56
CA ALA A 79 -1.53 -5.38 10.48
C ALA A 79 -1.65 -5.99 11.88
N GLY A 80 -1.29 -5.23 12.91
CA GLY A 80 -1.33 -5.67 14.31
C GLY A 80 -0.25 -6.67 14.73
N TYR A 81 0.68 -7.06 13.83
CA TYR A 81 1.75 -8.00 14.20
C TYR A 81 2.64 -7.41 15.30
N GLN A 82 2.92 -8.16 16.36
CA GLN A 82 3.75 -7.70 17.48
C GLN A 82 4.84 -8.68 17.93
N GLY A 83 5.17 -9.67 17.08
CA GLY A 83 6.19 -10.67 17.38
C GLY A 83 5.62 -12.03 17.77
N CYS A 84 6.30 -12.73 18.68
CA CYS A 84 5.82 -14.01 19.24
C CYS A 84 4.61 -13.84 20.17
N SER A 85 4.46 -12.65 20.77
CA SER A 85 3.36 -12.37 21.67
C SER A 85 2.04 -12.29 20.89
N ASP A 86 1.05 -13.05 21.34
CA ASP A 86 -0.30 -12.96 20.78
C ASP A 86 -0.86 -11.55 21.03
N SER A 87 -1.16 -10.84 19.95
CA SER A 87 -1.70 -9.47 19.95
C SER A 87 -3.00 -9.31 20.71
N TYR A 88 -3.71 -10.41 20.96
CA TYR A 88 -4.96 -10.41 21.69
C TYR A 88 -4.74 -10.51 23.21
N THR A 89 -3.86 -11.39 23.66
CA THR A 89 -3.67 -11.69 25.09
C THR A 89 -2.53 -10.91 25.75
N VAL A 90 -1.49 -10.56 24.98
CA VAL A 90 -0.31 -9.86 25.51
C VAL A 90 -0.36 -8.39 25.14
N PRO A 91 -0.63 -7.48 26.09
CA PRO A 91 -0.54 -6.05 25.81
C PRO A 91 0.91 -5.60 25.64
N ILE A 92 1.09 -4.54 24.87
CA ILE A 92 2.35 -3.82 24.78
C ILE A 92 2.40 -2.78 25.89
N ARG A 93 3.38 -2.89 26.79
CA ARG A 93 3.67 -1.82 27.75
C ARG A 93 4.45 -0.70 27.08
N VAL A 94 3.97 0.53 27.20
CA VAL A 94 4.57 1.70 26.55
C VAL A 94 5.24 2.57 27.60
N VAL A 95 6.57 2.52 27.65
CA VAL A 95 7.37 3.42 28.50
C VAL A 95 7.98 4.59 27.71
N ALA A 96 7.96 4.54 26.38
CA ALA A 96 8.46 5.61 25.53
C ALA A 96 7.73 6.94 25.76
N HIS A 97 8.47 8.05 25.83
CA HIS A 97 7.87 9.38 25.68
C HIS A 97 7.37 9.60 24.25
N ASN A 98 6.32 10.41 24.11
CA ASN A 98 5.75 10.76 22.80
C ASN A 98 5.55 9.53 21.89
N PRO A 99 4.86 8.46 22.36
CA PRO A 99 4.49 7.38 21.44
C PRO A 99 3.50 7.95 20.40
N PRO A 100 3.39 7.34 19.22
CA PRO A 100 2.33 7.71 18.27
C PRO A 100 0.94 7.54 18.92
N PRO A 101 -0.11 8.28 18.49
CA PRO A 101 -1.44 8.18 19.10
C PRO A 101 -1.99 6.75 19.16
N SER A 102 -1.75 5.96 18.11
CA SER A 102 -2.05 4.53 18.03
C SER A 102 -1.35 3.63 19.07
N LEU A 103 -0.31 4.11 19.74
CA LEU A 103 0.38 3.46 20.88
C LEU A 103 0.29 4.29 22.16
N THR A 104 -0.60 5.28 22.22
CA THR A 104 -0.80 6.06 23.43
C THR A 104 -1.76 5.30 24.35
N PRO A 105 -1.32 4.86 25.54
CA PRO A 105 -2.21 4.19 26.49
C PRO A 105 -3.37 5.11 26.92
N ALA A 106 -4.49 4.50 27.33
CA ALA A 106 -5.58 5.24 27.95
C ALA A 106 -5.10 5.91 29.26
N SER A 107 -5.78 6.98 29.68
CA SER A 107 -5.41 7.72 30.90
C SER A 107 -5.38 6.80 32.13
N GLY A 108 -4.19 6.62 32.71
CA GLY A 108 -3.97 5.77 33.90
C GLY A 108 -3.60 4.32 33.58
N GLU A 109 -3.45 3.98 32.30
CA GLU A 109 -2.93 2.70 31.84
C GLU A 109 -1.50 2.87 31.30
N ASP A 110 -0.71 1.81 31.35
CA ASP A 110 0.64 1.77 30.76
C ASP A 110 0.66 0.91 29.47
N ASN A 111 -0.47 0.31 29.11
CA ASN A 111 -0.54 -0.79 28.16
C ASN A 111 -1.45 -0.46 26.96
N VAL A 112 -1.10 -0.98 25.78
CA VAL A 112 -1.89 -0.88 24.56
C VAL A 112 -1.97 -2.24 23.87
N TYR A 113 -3.15 -2.58 23.36
CA TYR A 113 -3.34 -3.74 22.49
C TYR A 113 -3.18 -3.31 21.04
N LEU A 114 -2.09 -3.72 20.39
CA LEU A 114 -1.87 -3.42 18.96
C LEU A 114 -2.93 -4.08 18.08
N TYR A 115 -3.59 -5.14 18.56
CA TYR A 115 -4.79 -5.68 17.94
C TYR A 115 -5.87 -4.60 17.72
N ASN A 116 -6.04 -3.69 18.69
CA ASN A 116 -7.04 -2.63 18.61
C ASN A 116 -6.63 -1.53 17.64
N SER A 117 -5.35 -1.15 17.53
CA SER A 117 -4.88 0.03 16.78
C SER A 117 -4.07 -0.29 15.52
N GLY A 118 -3.76 -1.56 15.26
CA GLY A 118 -2.92 -2.03 14.15
C GLY A 118 -3.50 -1.81 12.76
N LEU A 119 -4.80 -1.51 12.67
CA LEU A 119 -5.49 -1.12 11.45
C LEU A 119 -6.55 -0.06 11.78
N ARG A 120 -6.52 1.04 11.02
CA ARG A 120 -7.43 2.18 11.13
C ARG A 120 -7.74 2.72 9.73
N GLY A 121 -8.85 3.41 9.60
CA GLY A 121 -9.29 3.95 8.33
C GLY A 121 -10.19 5.16 8.48
N TRP A 122 -10.26 5.94 7.40
CA TRP A 122 -11.02 7.20 7.37
C TRP A 122 -11.58 7.47 5.98
N GLN A 123 -12.70 8.20 5.92
CA GLN A 123 -13.27 8.69 4.66
C GLN A 123 -12.95 10.16 4.47
N VAL A 124 -12.42 10.50 3.29
CA VAL A 124 -12.15 11.90 2.92
C VAL A 124 -13.39 12.48 2.27
N THR A 125 -14.05 13.40 2.97
CA THR A 125 -15.34 13.98 2.53
C THR A 125 -15.24 15.42 2.05
N GLY A 126 -14.15 16.13 2.38
CA GLY A 126 -13.90 17.51 1.98
C GLY A 126 -12.43 17.76 1.63
N SER A 127 -12.16 18.83 0.88
CA SER A 127 -10.82 19.21 0.39
C SER A 127 -9.84 19.69 1.48
N THR A 128 -10.36 19.97 2.67
CA THR A 128 -9.60 20.28 3.88
C THR A 128 -10.44 19.76 5.03
N GLN A 129 -10.02 18.69 5.68
CA GLN A 129 -10.68 18.14 6.87
C GLN A 129 -9.71 18.24 8.04
N SER A 130 -10.04 19.07 9.03
CA SER A 130 -9.29 19.16 10.30
C SER A 130 -9.85 18.22 11.37
N SER A 131 -10.80 17.35 11.00
CA SER A 131 -11.42 16.35 11.86
C SER A 131 -11.84 15.19 10.96
N TRP A 132 -10.88 14.30 10.77
CA TRP A 132 -11.03 13.06 10.04
C TRP A 132 -11.79 12.05 10.91
N ASP A 133 -13.12 12.12 10.91
CA ASP A 133 -13.99 11.34 11.80
C ASP A 133 -13.44 11.32 13.26
N SER A 134 -13.78 10.35 14.08
CA SER A 134 -13.30 10.20 15.47
C SER A 134 -11.78 9.91 15.65
N GLY A 135 -10.92 10.14 14.65
CA GLY A 135 -9.49 9.79 14.72
C GLY A 135 -8.56 10.97 15.00
N THR A 136 -7.58 10.74 15.89
CA THR A 136 -6.53 11.72 16.26
C THR A 136 -5.16 11.42 15.64
N ASP A 137 -5.01 10.30 14.92
CA ASP A 137 -3.72 9.81 14.42
C ASP A 137 -3.04 10.77 13.42
N PHE A 138 -3.84 11.64 12.78
CA PHE A 138 -3.37 12.63 11.79
C PHE A 138 -3.68 14.07 12.16
N GLU A 139 -4.21 14.34 13.36
CA GLU A 139 -4.58 15.70 13.76
C GLU A 139 -3.37 16.65 13.64
N ASP A 140 -3.61 17.80 13.01
CA ASP A 140 -2.62 18.85 12.74
C ASP A 140 -1.47 18.42 11.81
N LEU A 141 -1.69 17.39 10.96
CA LEU A 141 -0.72 16.91 9.98
C LEU A 141 -1.12 17.27 8.54
N GLY A 142 -0.64 18.42 8.07
CA GLY A 142 -0.87 18.90 6.69
C GLY A 142 -0.24 18.06 5.56
N ILE A 143 0.38 16.91 5.84
CA ILE A 143 0.91 16.01 4.79
C ILE A 143 -0.17 15.05 4.27
N ILE A 144 -1.11 14.66 5.13
CA ILE A 144 -2.16 13.68 4.80
C ILE A 144 -3.51 14.38 4.83
N GLU A 145 -3.79 15.20 5.84
CA GLU A 145 -5.10 15.84 6.00
C GLU A 145 -5.44 16.86 4.90
N ASP A 146 -4.42 17.57 4.39
CA ASP A 146 -4.58 18.60 3.36
C ASP A 146 -4.52 18.03 1.94
N ASP A 147 -3.79 16.94 1.72
CA ASP A 147 -3.45 16.43 0.39
C ASP A 147 -4.31 15.26 -0.07
N ALA A 148 -4.93 14.53 0.87
CA ALA A 148 -5.75 13.38 0.50
C ALA A 148 -6.98 13.82 -0.30
N LEU A 149 -7.25 13.10 -1.38
CA LEU A 149 -8.26 13.50 -2.35
C LEU A 149 -9.68 13.23 -1.83
N PRO A 150 -10.58 14.24 -1.85
CA PRO A 150 -11.98 14.05 -1.48
C PRO A 150 -12.65 12.94 -2.30
N GLY A 151 -13.48 12.15 -1.64
CA GLY A 151 -14.12 10.97 -2.20
C GLY A 151 -13.31 9.68 -2.02
N SER A 152 -12.01 9.77 -1.80
CA SER A 152 -11.16 8.62 -1.44
C SER A 152 -11.20 8.32 0.07
N ASP A 153 -10.62 7.20 0.44
CA ASP A 153 -10.40 6.78 1.82
C ASP A 153 -8.91 6.76 2.13
N VAL A 154 -8.59 6.79 3.43
CA VAL A 154 -7.24 6.60 3.96
C VAL A 154 -7.20 5.36 4.82
N LEU A 155 -6.12 4.60 4.68
CA LEU A 155 -5.90 3.35 5.39
C LEU A 155 -4.56 3.41 6.11
N MET A 156 -4.57 3.24 7.43
CA MET A 156 -3.37 3.11 8.24
C MET A 156 -3.20 1.67 8.70
N VAL A 157 -1.98 1.18 8.57
CA VAL A 157 -1.56 -0.12 9.05
C VAL A 157 -0.35 0.06 9.96
N GLN A 158 -0.39 -0.58 11.13
CA GLN A 158 0.70 -0.57 12.07
C GLN A 158 1.09 -1.98 12.50
N ARG A 159 2.39 -2.19 12.63
CA ARG A 159 2.99 -3.48 12.98
C ARG A 159 4.38 -3.31 13.58
N ALA A 160 4.81 -4.30 14.34
CA ALA A 160 6.21 -4.55 14.63
C ALA A 160 6.89 -5.14 13.39
N ARG A 161 8.14 -4.76 13.15
CA ARG A 161 9.00 -5.33 12.11
C ARG A 161 10.24 -5.87 12.79
N LEU A 162 10.44 -7.18 12.65
CA LEU A 162 11.59 -7.88 13.21
C LEU A 162 12.88 -7.27 12.64
N LEU A 163 13.82 -7.00 13.53
CA LEU A 163 15.16 -6.58 13.16
C LEU A 163 16.09 -7.80 13.12
N SER A 164 17.14 -7.72 12.31
CA SER A 164 18.18 -8.76 12.27
C SER A 164 19.06 -8.77 13.53
N ALA A 165 18.98 -7.72 14.35
CA ALA A 165 19.67 -7.68 15.63
C ALA A 165 18.93 -8.53 16.67
N THR A 166 19.67 -9.38 17.37
CA THR A 166 19.14 -10.30 18.38
C THR A 166 19.60 -9.89 19.77
N VAL A 167 18.81 -10.24 20.79
CA VAL A 167 19.26 -10.11 22.19
C VAL A 167 20.40 -11.10 22.42
N ARG A 168 21.54 -10.60 22.88
CA ARG A 168 22.76 -11.40 23.09
C ARG A 168 22.74 -12.09 24.45
N SER A 169 23.34 -13.28 24.56
CA SER A 169 23.52 -14.00 25.83
C SER A 169 24.80 -13.60 26.59
N PRO A 170 24.76 -13.41 27.92
CA PRO A 170 23.56 -13.36 28.77
C PRO A 170 22.78 -12.06 28.51
N GLY A 171 21.45 -12.16 28.48
CA GLY A 171 20.55 -11.04 28.20
C GLY A 171 20.54 -9.97 29.30
N MET A 172 19.39 -9.33 29.53
CA MET A 172 19.27 -8.36 30.62
C MET A 172 19.45 -9.02 31.99
N GLY A 173 20.28 -8.43 32.86
CA GLY A 173 20.46 -8.90 34.24
C GLY A 173 19.38 -8.41 35.22
N SER A 174 18.65 -7.36 34.86
CA SER A 174 17.48 -6.82 35.56
C SER A 174 16.60 -6.08 34.56
N ALA A 175 15.32 -5.84 34.89
CA ALA A 175 14.41 -5.07 34.04
C ALA A 175 14.87 -3.61 33.79
N THR A 176 15.77 -3.12 34.63
CA THR A 176 16.42 -1.80 34.51
C THR A 176 17.78 -1.82 33.80
N GLY A 177 18.30 -3.01 33.50
CA GLY A 177 19.61 -3.19 32.89
C GLY A 177 19.59 -2.86 31.40
N SER A 178 20.77 -2.63 30.83
CA SER A 178 20.96 -2.45 29.40
C SER A 178 20.59 -3.72 28.63
N ILE A 179 20.08 -3.58 27.41
CA ILE A 179 19.76 -4.72 26.53
C ILE A 179 21.00 -5.04 25.69
N PRO A 180 21.77 -6.11 25.96
CA PRO A 180 22.90 -6.48 25.12
C PRO A 180 22.38 -7.04 23.79
N ILE A 181 22.97 -6.60 22.68
CA ILE A 181 22.55 -7.04 21.33
C ILE A 181 23.73 -7.51 20.49
N ASP A 182 23.43 -8.45 19.59
CA ASP A 182 24.25 -8.77 18.43
C ASP A 182 23.64 -8.07 17.21
N ASP A 183 24.40 -7.20 16.57
CA ASP A 183 23.94 -6.35 15.46
C ASP A 183 24.76 -6.64 14.18
N PRO A 184 24.44 -7.73 13.45
CA PRO A 184 25.24 -8.17 12.30
C PRO A 184 25.22 -7.19 11.13
N ASP A 185 24.13 -6.44 10.98
CA ASP A 185 23.93 -5.50 9.87
C ASP A 185 24.33 -4.05 10.23
N GLY A 186 24.77 -3.81 11.47
CA GLY A 186 25.20 -2.49 11.91
C GLY A 186 24.06 -1.46 11.99
N LEU A 187 22.84 -1.89 12.31
CA LEU A 187 21.64 -1.06 12.35
C LEU A 187 21.65 -0.01 13.46
N PHE A 188 22.45 -0.19 14.52
CA PHE A 188 22.44 0.69 15.71
C PHE A 188 23.72 1.52 15.87
N GLY A 189 23.57 2.83 16.11
CA GLY A 189 24.68 3.76 16.36
C GLY A 189 24.40 5.20 15.89
N ALA A 190 25.35 6.11 16.14
CA ALA A 190 25.17 7.56 15.90
C ALA A 190 24.95 7.96 14.42
N SER A 191 25.26 7.09 13.47
CA SER A 191 25.05 7.31 12.03
C SER A 191 24.45 6.07 11.35
N ALA A 192 23.75 5.25 12.14
CA ALA A 192 23.08 4.05 11.68
C ALA A 192 21.56 4.33 11.50
N ALA A 193 20.82 3.31 11.06
CA ALA A 193 19.36 3.41 10.88
C ALA A 193 18.63 3.75 12.19
N PHE A 194 19.12 3.22 13.32
CA PHE A 194 18.61 3.50 14.66
C PHE A 194 19.69 4.18 15.49
N SER A 195 19.39 5.39 15.95
CA SER A 195 20.26 6.23 16.79
C SER A 195 19.51 6.65 18.04
N SER A 196 20.17 7.31 18.98
CA SER A 196 19.54 7.80 20.21
C SER A 196 18.22 8.54 19.89
N GLY A 197 17.15 8.20 20.59
CA GLY A 197 15.79 8.69 20.39
C GLY A 197 14.89 7.75 19.57
N SER A 198 15.46 6.76 18.85
CA SER A 198 14.67 5.80 18.08
C SER A 198 13.69 5.00 18.96
N LEU A 199 12.44 4.90 18.50
CA LEU A 199 11.40 4.09 19.12
C LEU A 199 11.58 2.63 18.72
N LEU A 200 11.73 1.75 19.70
CA LEU A 200 11.94 0.32 19.53
C LEU A 200 10.93 -0.45 20.36
N MET A 201 10.78 -1.71 20.02
CA MET A 201 9.99 -2.68 20.77
C MET A 201 10.86 -3.90 21.05
N ILE A 202 10.76 -4.42 22.26
CA ILE A 202 11.29 -5.74 22.62
C ILE A 202 10.12 -6.62 23.05
N ALA A 203 10.08 -7.85 22.57
CA ALA A 203 9.00 -8.77 22.91
C ALA A 203 9.52 -10.20 23.06
N SER A 204 9.01 -10.89 24.08
CA SER A 204 8.98 -12.35 24.17
C SER A 204 7.56 -12.83 23.84
N CYS A 205 7.28 -14.12 24.01
CA CYS A 205 5.92 -14.63 23.82
C CYS A 205 4.95 -14.23 24.94
N GLU A 206 5.45 -13.71 26.08
CA GLU A 206 4.64 -13.35 27.25
C GLU A 206 4.63 -11.84 27.56
N PHE A 207 5.67 -11.12 27.15
CA PHE A 207 5.82 -9.69 27.47
C PHE A 207 6.24 -8.89 26.23
N ALA A 208 5.80 -7.64 26.17
CA ALA A 208 6.16 -6.69 25.14
C ALA A 208 6.35 -5.30 25.77
N ASP A 209 7.48 -4.65 25.49
CA ASP A 209 7.74 -3.27 25.90
C ASP A 209 8.16 -2.40 24.71
N VAL A 210 7.54 -1.23 24.60
CA VAL A 210 7.95 -0.16 23.67
C VAL A 210 8.69 0.92 24.45
N PHE A 211 9.91 1.23 24.01
CA PHE A 211 10.80 2.18 24.66
C PHE A 211 11.58 3.00 23.62
N ARG A 212 12.13 4.13 24.04
CA ARG A 212 13.10 4.91 23.28
C ARG A 212 14.52 4.58 23.70
N MET A 213 15.36 4.28 22.72
CA MET A 213 16.79 4.11 22.94
C MET A 213 17.43 5.44 23.36
N THR A 214 18.23 5.45 24.43
CA THR A 214 18.81 6.67 25.04
C THR A 214 20.30 6.83 24.82
N ASN A 215 20.92 5.91 24.08
CA ASN A 215 22.33 5.96 23.74
C ASN A 215 22.55 5.78 22.24
N ASN A 216 23.81 5.97 21.81
CA ASN A 216 24.29 5.56 20.50
C ASN A 216 25.24 4.37 20.69
N PRO A 217 24.76 3.12 20.57
CA PRO A 217 25.57 1.94 20.79
C PRO A 217 26.80 1.93 19.88
N SER A 218 27.95 1.49 20.40
CA SER A 218 29.21 1.44 19.64
C SER A 218 30.08 0.25 20.07
N GLY A 219 31.07 -0.08 19.24
CA GLY A 219 31.93 -1.25 19.45
C GLY A 219 31.29 -2.57 19.00
N ALA A 220 31.98 -3.68 19.24
CA ALA A 220 31.54 -5.02 18.85
C ALA A 220 30.43 -5.58 19.76
N ASN A 221 30.39 -5.14 21.02
CA ASN A 221 29.45 -5.59 22.04
C ASN A 221 28.45 -4.47 22.33
N LYS A 222 27.48 -4.26 21.44
CA LYS A 222 26.50 -3.19 21.59
C LYS A 222 25.51 -3.48 22.72
N SER A 223 25.06 -2.42 23.38
CA SER A 223 23.95 -2.45 24.35
C SER A 223 23.01 -1.28 24.11
N LEU A 224 21.72 -1.53 24.23
CA LEU A 224 20.68 -0.50 24.14
C LEU A 224 20.34 -0.03 25.56
N GLU A 225 20.34 1.29 25.77
CA GLU A 225 19.93 1.90 27.05
C GLU A 225 18.52 2.49 26.93
N HIS A 226 17.73 2.42 28.00
CA HIS A 226 16.34 2.91 28.05
C HIS A 226 16.08 3.82 29.26
N ALA A 227 16.98 4.77 29.51
CA ALA A 227 16.90 5.69 30.65
C ALA A 227 15.64 6.60 30.63
N THR A 228 15.33 7.20 31.77
CA THR A 228 14.16 8.08 31.96
C THR A 228 14.24 9.41 31.20
N THR A 229 15.34 9.70 30.52
CA THR A 229 15.48 10.92 29.71
C THR A 229 14.56 10.95 28.49
N ALA A 230 14.21 9.78 27.95
CA ALA A 230 13.29 9.62 26.80
C ALA A 230 12.15 8.62 27.08
N ASN A 231 12.03 8.17 28.33
CA ASN A 231 11.06 7.18 28.76
C ASN A 231 10.45 7.59 30.10
N SER A 232 9.18 7.27 30.33
CA SER A 232 8.47 7.52 31.60
C SER A 232 9.05 6.69 32.75
N ASN A 233 9.68 5.57 32.43
CA ASN A 233 10.33 4.66 33.37
C ASN A 233 11.57 4.05 32.70
N SER A 234 12.60 3.73 33.49
CA SER A 234 13.79 2.99 33.05
C SER A 234 13.72 1.50 33.36
N SER A 235 12.57 0.98 33.75
CA SER A 235 12.31 -0.44 33.95
C SER A 235 11.34 -0.92 32.89
N LEU A 236 11.75 -1.95 32.15
CA LEU A 236 10.86 -2.75 31.30
C LEU A 236 9.99 -3.68 32.16
N SER A 237 9.09 -4.44 31.54
CA SER A 237 8.18 -5.36 32.25
C SER A 237 8.95 -6.48 32.94
N ILE A 238 9.97 -6.99 32.26
CA ILE A 238 10.84 -8.06 32.75
C ILE A 238 12.30 -7.78 32.40
N ALA A 239 13.20 -8.54 33.02
CA ALA A 239 14.55 -8.69 32.49
C ALA A 239 14.45 -9.67 31.31
N TYR A 240 14.50 -9.18 30.07
CA TYR A 240 14.57 -10.03 28.88
C TYR A 240 15.93 -10.75 28.87
N ALA A 241 15.97 -11.88 29.57
CA ALA A 241 17.13 -12.76 29.64
C ALA A 241 17.28 -13.52 28.31
N ALA A 242 18.45 -14.08 28.05
CA ALA A 242 18.74 -14.67 26.74
C ALA A 242 18.18 -16.10 26.55
N ASP A 243 17.59 -16.67 27.59
CA ASP A 243 16.82 -17.91 27.58
C ASP A 243 15.33 -17.67 27.33
N GLU A 244 14.85 -16.43 27.52
CA GLU A 244 13.58 -15.96 26.98
C GLU A 244 13.84 -15.64 25.49
N ASP A 245 13.09 -16.22 24.55
CA ASP A 245 13.23 -15.97 23.10
C ASP A 245 12.79 -14.54 22.73
N ALA A 246 13.46 -13.55 23.31
CA ALA A 246 13.17 -12.14 23.20
C ALA A 246 13.79 -11.57 21.93
N GLU A 247 12.97 -10.88 21.15
CA GLU A 247 13.36 -10.30 19.89
C GLU A 247 13.17 -8.78 19.89
N ILE A 248 13.98 -8.10 19.09
CA ILE A 248 13.92 -6.64 18.95
C ILE A 248 13.25 -6.30 17.63
N TYR A 249 12.30 -5.39 17.71
CA TYR A 249 11.49 -4.93 16.61
C TYR A 249 11.60 -3.41 16.47
N SER A 250 11.53 -2.94 15.23
CA SER A 250 11.15 -1.55 14.94
C SER A 250 9.65 -1.48 14.73
N LEU A 251 9.02 -0.42 15.21
CA LEU A 251 7.62 -0.15 14.85
C LEU A 251 7.56 0.43 13.43
N ALA A 252 6.54 0.02 12.68
CA ALA A 252 6.23 0.55 11.36
C ALA A 252 4.77 0.98 11.34
N SER A 253 4.52 2.24 10.98
CA SER A 253 3.19 2.78 10.72
C SER A 253 3.19 3.31 9.29
N THR A 254 2.33 2.73 8.47
CA THR A 254 2.22 2.97 7.04
C THR A 254 0.81 3.43 6.73
N VAL A 255 0.69 4.55 6.01
CA VAL A 255 -0.59 5.13 5.62
C VAL A 255 -0.68 5.13 4.10
N PHE A 256 -1.80 4.66 3.56
CA PHE A 256 -2.12 4.70 2.14
C PHE A 256 -3.22 5.72 1.89
N PHE A 257 -3.02 6.56 0.88
CA PHE A 257 -3.98 7.59 0.49
C PHE A 257 -3.78 7.96 -0.98
N VAL A 258 -4.81 8.51 -1.61
CA VAL A 258 -4.72 9.08 -2.96
C VAL A 258 -4.55 10.58 -2.84
N ALA A 259 -3.64 11.16 -3.59
CA ALA A 259 -3.42 12.61 -3.62
C ALA A 259 -3.04 13.07 -5.03
N ASP A 260 -3.09 14.38 -5.23
CA ASP A 260 -2.56 15.03 -6.43
C ASP A 260 -1.02 14.88 -6.47
N THR A 261 -0.47 14.72 -7.67
CA THR A 261 0.98 14.70 -7.90
C THR A 261 1.57 16.08 -8.15
N GLY A 262 0.73 17.11 -8.30
CA GLY A 262 1.10 18.44 -8.74
C GLY A 262 1.46 18.50 -10.22
N ARG A 263 1.37 17.37 -10.94
CA ARG A 263 1.57 17.28 -12.39
C ARG A 263 0.22 17.36 -13.08
N VAL A 264 0.26 17.84 -14.31
CA VAL A 264 -0.88 17.89 -15.21
C VAL A 264 -0.60 17.11 -16.48
N ASP A 265 -1.64 16.56 -17.09
CA ASP A 265 -1.55 15.91 -18.39
C ASP A 265 -1.46 16.93 -19.55
N ASP A 266 -1.37 16.42 -20.77
CA ASP A 266 -1.36 17.20 -22.02
C ASP A 266 -2.61 18.09 -22.22
N GLN A 267 -3.64 17.94 -21.38
CA GLN A 267 -4.88 18.72 -21.40
C GLN A 267 -5.01 19.68 -20.21
N GLY A 268 -4.04 19.70 -19.30
CA GLY A 268 -4.07 20.52 -18.10
C GLY A 268 -4.89 19.91 -16.94
N ASN A 269 -5.29 18.64 -17.04
CA ASN A 269 -5.96 17.94 -15.93
C ASN A 269 -4.92 17.40 -14.96
N ASN A 270 -5.22 17.50 -13.67
CA ASN A 270 -4.32 16.99 -12.64
C ASN A 270 -4.14 15.47 -12.77
N ILE A 271 -2.94 15.03 -12.39
CA ILE A 271 -2.57 13.62 -12.31
C ILE A 271 -2.53 13.25 -10.84
N THR A 272 -3.29 12.24 -10.46
CA THR A 272 -3.35 11.71 -9.09
C THR A 272 -2.55 10.41 -8.98
N ALA A 273 -2.16 10.06 -7.77
CA ALA A 273 -1.43 8.84 -7.49
C ALA A 273 -1.80 8.24 -6.13
N LEU A 274 -1.56 6.95 -5.99
CA LEU A 274 -1.53 6.28 -4.70
C LEU A 274 -0.19 6.60 -4.02
N TYR A 275 -0.28 7.15 -2.81
CA TYR A 275 0.85 7.43 -1.96
C TYR A 275 0.94 6.46 -0.80
N ARG A 276 2.15 6.28 -0.31
CA ARG A 276 2.47 5.67 0.97
C ARG A 276 3.18 6.70 1.84
N ALA A 277 2.71 6.88 3.06
CA ALA A 277 3.39 7.67 4.09
C ALA A 277 3.84 6.76 5.23
N SER A 278 5.12 6.83 5.59
CA SER A 278 5.68 6.08 6.72
C SER A 278 6.04 7.02 7.87
N ASN A 279 5.64 6.67 9.10
CA ASN A 279 6.00 7.46 10.29
C ASN A 279 7.48 7.26 10.65
N SER A 280 8.18 8.36 10.91
CA SER A 280 9.58 8.37 11.37
C SER A 280 9.73 8.27 12.89
N PHE A 281 8.61 8.28 13.63
CA PHE A 281 8.53 8.19 15.10
C PHE A 281 9.52 9.09 15.86
N PRO A 282 9.55 10.41 15.55
CA PRO A 282 10.43 11.33 16.27
C PRO A 282 10.06 11.37 17.76
N ASP A 283 11.00 11.72 18.63
CA ASP A 283 10.71 12.03 20.05
C ASP A 283 10.07 13.42 20.15
N SER A 284 8.84 13.51 19.64
CA SER A 284 8.03 14.73 19.55
C SER A 284 6.57 14.34 19.67
N ALA A 285 5.79 15.20 20.32
CA ALA A 285 4.34 15.02 20.43
C ALA A 285 3.63 15.00 19.06
N THR A 286 4.25 15.59 18.03
CA THR A 286 3.73 15.57 16.65
C THR A 286 4.44 14.49 15.83
N PRO A 287 3.73 13.51 15.25
CA PRO A 287 4.34 12.51 14.37
C PRO A 287 4.86 13.16 13.08
N SER A 288 5.81 12.50 12.43
CA SER A 288 6.41 12.99 11.18
C SER A 288 6.39 11.89 10.13
N PHE A 289 5.65 12.14 9.05
CA PHE A 289 5.48 11.19 7.96
C PHE A 289 6.36 11.54 6.76
N GLN A 290 7.00 10.53 6.18
CA GLN A 290 7.70 10.62 4.91
C GLN A 290 6.82 10.00 3.83
N ARG A 291 6.42 10.81 2.85
CA ARG A 291 5.55 10.38 1.75
C ARG A 291 6.35 9.91 0.55
N GLU A 292 5.82 8.90 -0.13
CA GLU A 292 6.36 8.31 -1.35
C GLU A 292 5.21 8.06 -2.33
N GLU A 293 5.39 8.48 -3.58
CA GLU A 293 4.46 8.14 -4.65
C GLU A 293 4.69 6.67 -5.07
N LEU A 294 3.66 5.84 -5.02
CA LEU A 294 3.76 4.43 -5.40
C LEU A 294 3.35 4.20 -6.85
N VAL A 295 2.14 4.67 -7.19
CA VAL A 295 1.49 4.34 -8.46
C VAL A 295 0.71 5.54 -8.97
N GLU A 296 1.10 6.04 -10.14
CA GLU A 296 0.39 7.09 -10.87
C GLU A 296 -0.93 6.58 -11.48
N GLY A 297 -1.90 7.48 -11.62
CA GLY A 297 -3.16 7.25 -12.30
C GLY A 297 -4.24 6.66 -11.38
N VAL A 298 -3.99 6.54 -10.08
CA VAL A 298 -5.02 6.15 -9.11
C VAL A 298 -5.87 7.38 -8.80
N GLU A 299 -7.12 7.39 -9.25
CA GLU A 299 -8.07 8.49 -9.06
C GLU A 299 -8.87 8.38 -7.77
N ALA A 300 -9.09 7.17 -7.27
CA ALA A 300 -9.72 6.95 -5.98
C ALA A 300 -9.29 5.64 -5.34
N MET A 301 -9.20 5.64 -4.01
CA MET A 301 -9.09 4.43 -3.20
C MET A 301 -10.30 4.36 -2.27
N LYS A 302 -10.98 3.22 -2.21
CA LYS A 302 -12.08 2.96 -1.26
C LYS A 302 -11.80 1.73 -0.43
N VAL A 303 -12.18 1.76 0.85
CA VAL A 303 -11.98 0.65 1.79
C VAL A 303 -13.24 0.38 2.58
N GLN A 304 -13.69 -0.88 2.57
CA GLN A 304 -14.71 -1.39 3.47
C GLN A 304 -14.12 -2.36 4.48
N TYR A 305 -14.65 -2.31 5.70
CA TYR A 305 -14.21 -3.09 6.84
C TYR A 305 -15.28 -4.13 7.17
N GLY A 306 -14.89 -5.39 7.18
CA GLY A 306 -15.75 -6.51 7.57
C GLY A 306 -15.62 -6.78 9.06
N LEU A 307 -16.62 -6.37 9.82
CA LEU A 307 -16.70 -6.61 11.26
C LEU A 307 -17.30 -7.98 11.53
N ARG A 308 -16.67 -8.71 12.44
CA ARG A 308 -17.25 -9.89 13.07
C ARG A 308 -17.79 -9.47 14.44
N THR A 309 -19.05 -9.04 14.46
CA THR A 309 -19.71 -8.51 15.68
C THR A 309 -20.20 -9.60 16.64
N ASP A 310 -20.29 -10.85 16.18
CA ASP A 310 -20.65 -12.01 17.00
C ASP A 310 -19.71 -13.17 16.63
N PRO A 311 -18.78 -13.56 17.53
CA PRO A 311 -17.86 -14.66 17.31
C PRO A 311 -18.55 -15.99 17.00
N SER A 312 -19.77 -16.21 17.51
CA SER A 312 -20.50 -17.47 17.37
C SER A 312 -21.24 -17.64 16.03
N SER A 313 -21.56 -16.53 15.35
CA SER A 313 -22.32 -16.55 14.10
C SER A 313 -21.43 -16.58 12.84
N ASN A 314 -20.13 -16.32 13.00
CA ASN A 314 -19.13 -16.09 11.95
C ASN A 314 -19.61 -15.15 10.81
N THR A 315 -20.59 -14.29 11.10
CA THR A 315 -21.18 -13.37 10.13
C THR A 315 -20.32 -12.11 10.03
N ILE A 316 -19.95 -11.75 8.81
CA ILE A 316 -19.14 -10.57 8.53
C ILE A 316 -20.03 -9.47 7.94
N ASN A 317 -20.15 -8.36 8.66
CA ASN A 317 -20.87 -7.17 8.22
C ASN A 317 -19.88 -6.16 7.65
N TYR A 318 -20.04 -5.80 6.38
CA TYR A 318 -19.19 -4.80 5.75
C TYR A 318 -19.75 -3.40 5.96
N VAL A 319 -18.91 -2.51 6.49
CA VAL A 319 -19.21 -1.09 6.68
C VAL A 319 -18.04 -0.25 6.17
N ASP A 320 -18.30 1.02 5.89
CA ASP A 320 -17.23 1.98 5.61
C ASP A 320 -16.57 2.44 6.92
N ALA A 321 -15.46 3.18 6.85
CA ALA A 321 -14.70 3.59 8.04
C ALA A 321 -15.56 4.28 9.12
N SER A 322 -16.47 5.17 8.72
CA SER A 322 -17.36 5.89 9.65
C SER A 322 -18.44 5.00 10.29
N GLY A 323 -18.63 3.79 9.76
CA GLY A 323 -19.52 2.77 10.33
C GLY A 323 -18.82 1.89 11.36
N VAL A 324 -17.49 1.99 11.52
CA VAL A 324 -16.73 1.27 12.54
C VAL A 324 -16.75 2.10 13.83
N GLY A 325 -17.37 1.60 14.89
CA GLY A 325 -17.30 2.25 16.20
C GLY A 325 -15.85 2.36 16.70
N ALA A 326 -15.54 3.40 17.48
CA ALA A 326 -14.18 3.64 17.97
C ALA A 326 -13.57 2.44 18.74
N THR A 327 -14.42 1.63 19.40
CA THR A 327 -14.03 0.40 20.12
C THR A 327 -14.07 -0.86 19.27
N ASP A 328 -14.69 -0.80 18.09
CA ASP A 328 -15.06 -1.98 17.29
C ASP A 328 -14.01 -2.28 16.21
N TRP A 329 -13.01 -1.41 16.07
CA TRP A 329 -11.87 -1.63 15.18
C TRP A 329 -11.14 -2.93 15.45
N LYS A 330 -11.21 -3.43 16.68
CA LYS A 330 -10.69 -4.72 17.09
C LYS A 330 -11.40 -5.88 16.39
N ASP A 331 -12.69 -5.72 16.05
CA ASP A 331 -13.54 -6.76 15.46
C ASP A 331 -13.48 -6.80 13.93
N VAL A 332 -12.70 -5.92 13.31
CA VAL A 332 -12.44 -5.92 11.86
C VAL A 332 -11.46 -7.04 11.53
N VAL A 333 -11.93 -8.07 10.82
CA VAL A 333 -11.14 -9.26 10.47
C VAL A 333 -10.76 -9.32 8.99
N VAL A 334 -11.54 -8.66 8.13
CA VAL A 334 -11.33 -8.64 6.68
C VAL A 334 -11.54 -7.21 6.18
N ILE A 335 -10.83 -6.81 5.14
CA ILE A 335 -11.09 -5.55 4.44
C ILE A 335 -11.27 -5.78 2.94
N ARG A 336 -12.04 -4.91 2.29
CA ARG A 336 -12.12 -4.83 0.83
C ARG A 336 -11.51 -3.51 0.40
N VAL A 337 -10.45 -3.58 -0.39
CA VAL A 337 -9.77 -2.40 -0.94
C VAL A 337 -10.06 -2.32 -2.42
N GLY A 338 -10.50 -1.16 -2.88
CA GLY A 338 -10.76 -0.85 -4.27
C GLY A 338 -9.94 0.33 -4.75
N LEU A 339 -9.37 0.24 -5.95
CA LEU A 339 -8.68 1.32 -6.64
C LEU A 339 -9.38 1.62 -7.98
N LEU A 340 -9.72 2.87 -8.23
CA LEU A 340 -10.10 3.36 -9.55
C LEU A 340 -8.85 3.91 -10.22
N VAL A 341 -8.44 3.28 -11.32
CA VAL A 341 -7.19 3.63 -12.03
C VAL A 341 -7.53 4.11 -13.43
N SER A 342 -6.98 5.26 -13.81
CA SER A 342 -7.15 5.87 -15.13
C SER A 342 -5.85 5.91 -15.93
N ALA A 343 -6.00 5.99 -17.26
CA ALA A 343 -4.88 6.21 -18.15
C ALA A 343 -4.26 7.59 -17.90
N PRO A 344 -2.93 7.75 -18.06
CA PRO A 344 -2.26 9.04 -17.88
C PRO A 344 -2.68 10.11 -18.91
N GLY A 345 -3.46 9.75 -19.93
CA GLY A 345 -3.98 10.70 -20.90
C GLY A 345 -5.16 10.14 -21.70
N ASN A 346 -5.71 11.02 -22.54
CA ASN A 346 -6.88 10.71 -23.34
C ASN A 346 -6.61 9.65 -24.42
N VAL A 347 -7.34 8.53 -24.33
CA VAL A 347 -7.27 7.41 -25.27
C VAL A 347 -8.62 7.01 -25.84
N LEU A 348 -9.73 7.44 -25.23
CA LEU A 348 -11.08 7.19 -25.71
C LEU A 348 -11.46 8.19 -26.82
N GLN A 349 -12.44 7.80 -27.65
CA GLN A 349 -12.96 8.67 -28.72
C GLN A 349 -14.01 9.67 -28.22
N GLN A 350 -14.71 9.31 -27.14
CA GLN A 350 -15.75 10.09 -26.49
C GLN A 350 -15.46 10.12 -25.00
N ASP A 351 -16.06 11.07 -24.30
CA ASP A 351 -15.93 11.17 -22.85
C ASP A 351 -16.50 9.91 -22.19
N ASP A 352 -15.81 9.46 -21.15
CA ASP A 352 -16.16 8.29 -20.39
C ASP A 352 -17.48 8.52 -19.66
N SER A 353 -18.45 7.66 -19.97
CA SER A 353 -19.80 7.66 -19.38
C SER A 353 -20.10 6.36 -18.64
N GLN A 354 -19.08 5.50 -18.44
CA GLN A 354 -19.25 4.25 -17.73
C GLN A 354 -19.40 4.48 -16.22
N SER A 355 -19.90 3.46 -15.52
CA SER A 355 -19.93 3.46 -14.06
C SER A 355 -18.95 2.42 -13.53
N TYR A 356 -18.30 2.75 -12.42
CA TYR A 356 -17.27 1.92 -11.80
C TYR A 356 -17.62 1.64 -10.34
N GLU A 357 -17.75 0.36 -10.01
CA GLU A 357 -18.06 -0.08 -8.66
C GLU A 357 -16.78 -0.30 -7.85
N LEU A 358 -16.66 0.40 -6.74
CA LEU A 358 -15.66 0.17 -5.70
C LEU A 358 -16.36 -0.23 -4.39
N PRO A 359 -15.65 -0.78 -3.40
CA PRO A 359 -16.24 -1.09 -2.10
C PRO A 359 -16.96 0.12 -1.51
N GLY A 360 -18.26 -0.01 -1.26
CA GLY A 360 -19.09 1.02 -0.63
C GLY A 360 -19.47 2.21 -1.51
N ALA A 361 -18.98 2.29 -2.75
CA ALA A 361 -19.21 3.45 -3.60
C ALA A 361 -19.37 3.10 -5.08
N LEU A 362 -20.32 3.75 -5.74
CA LEU A 362 -20.47 3.72 -7.19
C LEU A 362 -19.97 5.05 -7.77
N PHE A 363 -18.97 4.97 -8.64
CA PHE A 363 -18.47 6.10 -9.41
C PHE A 363 -19.26 6.21 -10.72
N VAL A 364 -19.76 7.40 -11.01
CA VAL A 364 -20.54 7.70 -12.21
C VAL A 364 -20.04 8.98 -12.88
N ALA A 365 -20.22 9.07 -14.19
CA ALA A 365 -19.93 10.29 -14.94
C ALA A 365 -21.06 11.31 -14.72
N SER A 366 -20.71 12.54 -14.34
CA SER A 366 -21.62 13.71 -14.27
C SER A 366 -22.90 13.54 -13.43
N ASN A 367 -23.15 14.45 -12.48
CA ASN A 367 -24.38 14.49 -11.65
C ASN A 367 -24.63 13.21 -10.83
N PRO A 368 -23.77 12.86 -9.87
CA PRO A 368 -23.98 11.71 -8.99
C PRO A 368 -25.28 11.85 -8.18
N ALA A 369 -26.04 10.75 -8.05
CA ALA A 369 -27.13 10.66 -7.09
C ALA A 369 -26.59 10.60 -5.64
N ALA A 370 -27.47 10.74 -4.65
CA ALA A 370 -27.07 10.60 -3.25
C ALA A 370 -26.40 9.23 -3.00
N GLY A 371 -25.20 9.25 -2.41
CA GLY A 371 -24.39 8.05 -2.16
C GLY A 371 -23.51 7.61 -3.34
N GLN A 372 -23.56 8.30 -4.48
CA GLN A 372 -22.65 8.08 -5.61
C GLN A 372 -21.52 9.10 -5.60
N GLN A 373 -20.40 8.75 -6.24
CA GLN A 373 -19.25 9.63 -6.42
C GLN A 373 -19.06 9.97 -7.89
N GLU A 374 -18.60 11.18 -8.17
CA GLU A 374 -18.33 11.61 -9.54
C GLU A 374 -16.90 11.21 -9.94
N HIS A 375 -16.74 10.68 -11.15
CA HIS A 375 -15.43 10.68 -11.82
C HIS A 375 -15.41 11.73 -12.95
N PRO A 376 -14.23 12.27 -13.31
CA PRO A 376 -14.12 13.23 -14.40
C PRO A 376 -14.73 12.70 -15.69
N SER A 377 -15.54 13.52 -16.36
CA SER A 377 -16.08 13.23 -17.70
C SER A 377 -15.04 13.61 -18.76
N ASP A 378 -13.98 12.80 -18.84
CA ASP A 378 -12.87 12.96 -19.78
C ASP A 378 -12.70 11.74 -20.69
N ARG A 379 -11.68 11.73 -21.56
CA ARG A 379 -11.43 10.61 -22.48
C ARG A 379 -10.34 9.66 -21.97
N ARG A 380 -10.08 9.64 -20.66
CA ARG A 380 -9.16 8.66 -20.06
C ARG A 380 -9.90 7.33 -19.93
N LEU A 381 -9.19 6.25 -20.25
CA LEU A 381 -9.70 4.91 -19.96
C LEU A 381 -9.60 4.67 -18.46
N ARG A 382 -10.68 4.23 -17.81
CA ARG A 382 -10.71 3.87 -16.39
C ARG A 382 -10.98 2.39 -16.17
N LYS A 383 -10.48 1.85 -15.05
CA LYS A 383 -10.78 0.50 -14.58
C LYS A 383 -10.77 0.43 -13.06
N ALA A 384 -11.78 -0.23 -12.51
CA ALA A 384 -11.84 -0.58 -11.09
C ALA A 384 -11.07 -1.88 -10.83
N PHE A 385 -10.28 -1.89 -9.76
CA PHE A 385 -9.61 -3.06 -9.22
C PHE A 385 -10.05 -3.25 -7.78
N VAL A 386 -10.47 -4.44 -7.40
CA VAL A 386 -10.94 -4.74 -6.04
C VAL A 386 -10.25 -5.99 -5.53
N SER A 387 -9.79 -5.95 -4.28
CA SER A 387 -9.24 -7.09 -3.56
C SER A 387 -9.91 -7.23 -2.19
N THR A 388 -10.13 -8.47 -1.76
CA THR A 388 -10.59 -8.77 -0.39
C THR A 388 -9.42 -9.40 0.36
N LEU A 389 -9.08 -8.82 1.52
CA LEU A 389 -7.87 -9.11 2.28
C LEU A 389 -8.24 -9.52 3.69
N ASP A 390 -7.82 -10.71 4.07
CA ASP A 390 -7.92 -11.21 5.44
C ASP A 390 -6.73 -10.70 6.28
N ILE A 391 -7.00 -10.32 7.52
CA ILE A 391 -6.00 -9.81 8.46
C ILE A 391 -5.52 -10.99 9.32
N ARG A 392 -4.27 -11.40 9.15
CA ARG A 392 -3.76 -12.64 9.76
C ARG A 392 -3.68 -12.57 11.27
N ASN A 393 -3.24 -11.43 11.81
CA ASN A 393 -3.07 -11.24 13.25
C ASN A 393 -4.37 -10.81 13.94
N ARG A 394 -5.53 -11.22 13.40
CA ARG A 394 -6.84 -10.92 13.98
C ARG A 394 -7.78 -12.13 14.15
N ARG A 395 -7.22 -13.32 14.08
CA ARG A 395 -7.94 -14.57 14.35
C ARG A 395 -7.70 -14.99 15.79
N CYS A 396 -8.75 -14.97 16.63
CA CYS A 396 -8.72 -15.64 17.93
C CYS A 396 -8.60 -17.17 17.72
N GLY A 397 -7.80 -17.82 18.55
CA GLY A 397 -7.76 -19.27 18.73
C GLY A 397 -6.87 -19.61 19.92
N GLU A 398 -7.01 -20.81 20.47
CA GLU A 398 -6.21 -21.30 21.58
C GLU A 398 -5.55 -22.63 21.16
N PHE A 399 -4.34 -22.89 21.64
CA PHE A 399 -3.74 -24.22 21.51
C PHE A 399 -4.32 -25.14 22.58
N LYS A 400 -5.05 -26.16 22.17
CA LYS A 400 -5.58 -27.17 23.09
C LYS A 400 -4.79 -28.46 22.99
N GLN A 401 -4.49 -29.03 24.16
CA GLN A 401 -3.83 -30.32 24.24
C GLN A 401 -4.84 -31.44 23.93
N LEU A 402 -4.52 -32.33 23.00
CA LEU A 402 -5.38 -33.46 22.64
C LEU A 402 -5.40 -34.49 23.78
N GLY A 403 -6.33 -34.31 24.72
CA GLY A 403 -6.48 -35.18 25.89
C GLY A 403 -5.22 -35.20 26.75
N THR A 404 -4.74 -36.40 27.12
CA THR A 404 -3.49 -36.57 27.89
C THR A 404 -2.26 -36.78 27.01
N THR A 405 -2.38 -36.61 25.69
CA THR A 405 -1.25 -36.78 24.77
C THR A 405 -0.37 -35.53 24.78
N GLY A 406 0.93 -35.66 24.51
CA GLY A 406 1.83 -34.51 24.36
C GLY A 406 1.65 -33.73 23.05
N LEU A 407 0.51 -33.89 22.36
CA LEU A 407 0.22 -33.30 21.07
C LEU A 407 -0.75 -32.13 21.26
N TRP A 408 -0.46 -31.02 20.58
CA TRP A 408 -1.22 -29.77 20.64
C TRP A 408 -1.86 -29.49 19.28
N GLU A 409 -3.12 -29.10 19.27
CA GLU A 409 -3.85 -28.68 18.07
C GLU A 409 -4.30 -27.23 18.24
N TRP A 410 -4.26 -26.46 17.14
CA TRP A 410 -4.77 -25.09 17.13
C TRP A 410 -6.29 -25.14 16.96
N GLU A 411 -7.03 -24.74 17.98
CA GLU A 411 -8.48 -24.68 17.97
C GLU A 411 -8.90 -23.21 17.73
N THR A 412 -9.57 -22.95 16.61
CA THR A 412 -10.21 -21.65 16.40
C THR A 412 -11.35 -21.48 17.40
N ALA A 413 -11.65 -20.24 17.81
CA ALA A 413 -12.73 -19.93 18.78
C ALA A 413 -14.10 -20.59 18.47
N ASP A 414 -14.31 -21.03 17.23
CA ASP A 414 -15.50 -21.72 16.73
C ASP A 414 -15.78 -23.11 17.39
N GLU A 415 -14.84 -23.72 18.11
CA GLU A 415 -15.01 -25.07 18.70
C GLU A 415 -15.13 -25.10 20.25
N ASN A 416 -15.06 -23.95 20.93
CA ASN A 416 -15.13 -23.89 22.40
C ASN A 416 -16.56 -24.14 22.93
N SER A 417 -16.88 -25.41 23.20
CA SER A 417 -18.14 -25.85 23.77
C SER A 417 -18.17 -25.89 25.31
N GLY A 418 -17.50 -24.99 26.04
CA GLY A 418 -17.73 -24.96 27.49
C GLY A 418 -16.75 -24.26 28.44
N ASP A 419 -15.58 -23.82 28.02
CA ASP A 419 -14.65 -23.09 28.89
C ASP A 419 -14.45 -21.67 28.36
N GLY A 420 -14.32 -20.70 29.27
CA GLY A 420 -14.42 -19.26 29.05
C GLY A 420 -13.89 -18.72 27.71
N ASP A 421 -14.61 -17.74 27.20
CA ASP A 421 -14.42 -17.06 25.93
C ASP A 421 -12.95 -16.68 25.66
N PRO A 422 -12.28 -17.23 24.63
CA PRO A 422 -10.94 -16.81 24.25
C PRO A 422 -10.94 -15.42 23.57
N CYS A 423 -12.12 -14.81 23.38
CA CYS A 423 -12.31 -13.47 22.83
C CYS A 423 -13.05 -12.49 23.78
N ASN A 424 -13.21 -12.75 25.09
CA ASN A 424 -13.71 -11.75 26.07
C ASN A 424 -13.07 -11.81 27.46
#